data_AF-A0A737NVR6-F1
#
_entry.id   AF-A0A737NVR6-F1
#
_cell.length_a   1.000
_cell.length_b   1.000
_cell.length_c   1.000
_cell.angle_alpha   90.00
_cell.angle_beta   90.00
_cell.angle_gamma   90.00
#
_symmetry.space_group_name_H-M   'P 1'
#
loop_
_entity.id
_entity.type
_entity.pdbx_description
1 polymer ?
#
loop_
_entity_poly.entity_id
_entity_poly.type
_entity_poly.pdbx_seq_one_letter_code
_entity_poly.pdbx_strand_id
1 'polypeptide(L)' 'QNQQWLTMCGLTLEQMKNQVEPEYAPVRKLHLYHCDHRGLPLALIDINGHIAWSAESDEWGNVLREDNP' A
#
# COMPACT_ATOMS: atom_id res chain seq x y z
N GLN A 1 -14.82 -41.65 12.86
CA GLN A 1 -16.13 -41.16 13.36
C GLN A 1 -16.40 -39.70 12.93
N ASN A 2 -15.48 -38.75 13.16
CA ASN A 2 -15.71 -37.34 12.79
C ASN A 2 -15.75 -37.08 11.27
N GLN A 3 -14.88 -37.72 10.47
CA GLN A 3 -14.87 -37.54 9.01
C GLN A 3 -16.17 -37.98 8.32
N GLN A 4 -16.77 -39.10 8.74
CA GLN A 4 -18.04 -39.57 8.17
C GLN A 4 -19.19 -38.58 8.43
N TRP A 5 -19.20 -37.94 9.60
CA TRP A 5 -20.17 -36.90 9.92
C TRP A 5 -19.97 -35.64 9.07
N LEU A 6 -18.72 -35.20 8.89
CA LEU A 6 -18.39 -34.07 7.99
C LEU A 6 -18.80 -34.36 6.53
N THR A 7 -18.58 -35.59 6.05
CA THR A 7 -19.03 -36.00 4.71
C THR A 7 -20.55 -35.96 4.59
N MET A 8 -21.31 -36.43 5.59
CA MET A 8 -22.78 -36.34 5.61
C MET A 8 -23.28 -34.89 5.60
N CYS A 9 -22.57 -33.97 6.26
CA CYS A 9 -22.89 -32.55 6.25
C CYS A 9 -22.45 -31.80 4.97
N GLY A 10 -21.86 -32.50 3.98
CA GLY A 10 -21.35 -31.86 2.76
C GLY A 10 -20.11 -30.98 2.99
N LEU A 11 -19.35 -31.24 4.07
CA LEU A 11 -18.12 -30.55 4.45
C LEU A 11 -16.90 -31.40 4.07
N THR A 12 -16.85 -31.86 2.83
CA THR A 12 -15.65 -32.53 2.31
C THR A 12 -14.52 -31.51 2.08
N LEU A 13 -13.28 -31.97 2.14
CA LEU A 13 -12.11 -31.10 2.00
C LEU A 13 -12.06 -30.39 0.63
N GLU A 14 -12.58 -31.02 -0.42
CA GLU A 14 -12.73 -30.41 -1.75
C GLU A 14 -13.81 -29.34 -1.79
N GLN A 15 -14.95 -29.54 -1.12
CA GLN A 15 -16.01 -28.53 -1.04
C GLN A 15 -15.59 -27.32 -0.20
N MET A 16 -14.93 -27.58 0.93
CA MET A 16 -14.46 -26.51 1.83
C MET A 16 -13.41 -25.62 1.17
N LYS A 17 -12.54 -26.16 0.30
CA LYS A 17 -11.56 -25.37 -0.46
C LYS A 17 -12.21 -24.25 -1.28
N ASN A 18 -13.40 -24.49 -1.83
CA ASN A 18 -14.11 -23.53 -2.67
C ASN A 18 -15.02 -22.58 -1.87
N GLN A 19 -15.13 -22.75 -0.55
CA GLN A 19 -15.92 -21.90 0.35
C GLN A 19 -15.06 -20.86 1.08
N VAL A 20 -13.74 -20.90 0.90
CA VAL A 20 -12.82 -19.91 1.47
C VAL A 20 -12.74 -18.73 0.53
N GLU A 21 -13.13 -17.56 1.01
CA GLU A 21 -12.89 -16.31 0.29
C GLU A 21 -11.38 -16.09 0.12
N PRO A 22 -10.93 -15.54 -1.03
CA PRO A 22 -9.52 -15.24 -1.23
C PRO A 22 -9.03 -14.28 -0.14
N GLU A 23 -7.81 -14.51 0.34
CA GLU A 23 -7.19 -13.61 1.32
C GLU A 23 -7.06 -12.20 0.73
N TYR A 24 -7.68 -11.21 1.37
CA TYR A 24 -7.54 -9.82 0.97
C TYR A 24 -6.17 -9.30 1.42
N ALA A 25 -5.21 -9.27 0.51
CA ALA A 25 -3.96 -8.55 0.70
C ALA A 25 -4.17 -7.08 0.30
N PRO A 26 -4.12 -6.10 1.22
CA PRO A 26 -4.24 -4.69 0.86
C PRO A 26 -3.06 -4.29 -0.02
N VAL A 27 -3.35 -3.71 -1.18
CA VAL A 27 -2.32 -3.09 -2.03
C VAL A 27 -1.77 -1.88 -1.29
N ARG A 28 -0.52 -1.97 -0.83
CA ARG A 28 0.19 -0.85 -0.21
C ARG A 28 1.04 -0.15 -1.26
N LYS A 29 0.82 1.14 -1.47
CA LYS A 29 1.71 1.99 -2.26
C LYS A 29 2.62 2.75 -1.30
N LEU A 30 3.94 2.60 -1.47
CA LEU A 30 4.94 3.33 -0.70
C LEU A 30 5.33 4.58 -1.50
N HIS A 31 5.31 5.73 -0.83
CA HIS A 31 5.79 7.00 -1.35
C HIS A 31 7.01 7.41 -0.54
N LEU A 32 8.14 7.67 -1.21
CA LEU A 32 9.38 8.09 -0.57
C LEU A 32 9.51 9.60 -0.68
N TYR A 33 9.41 10.30 0.44
CA TYR A 33 9.64 11.74 0.48
C TYR A 33 11.02 12.05 1.05
N HIS A 34 11.74 12.97 0.39
CA HIS A 34 12.86 13.68 0.99
C HIS A 34 12.30 14.89 1.72
N CYS A 35 12.55 14.97 3.03
CA CYS A 35 12.09 16.07 3.87
C CYS A 35 13.25 16.84 4.48
N ASP A 36 13.02 18.11 4.80
CA ASP A 36 13.94 18.89 5.63
C ASP A 36 13.88 18.49 7.12
N HIS A 37 14.66 19.18 7.96
CA HIS A 37 14.73 18.92 9.40
C HIS A 37 13.44 19.21 10.17
N ARG A 38 12.48 19.93 9.57
CA ARG A 38 11.15 20.23 10.14
C ARG A 38 10.12 19.18 9.72
N GLY A 39 10.49 18.27 8.81
CA GLY A 39 9.59 17.30 8.21
C GLY A 39 8.83 17.83 6.98
N LEU A 40 9.20 19.00 6.46
CA LEU A 40 8.57 19.56 5.27
C LEU A 40 9.01 18.75 4.03
N PRO A 41 8.07 18.20 3.23
CA PRO A 41 8.42 17.48 2.00
C PRO A 41 9.01 18.43 0.96
N LEU A 42 10.21 18.11 0.48
CA LEU A 42 10.91 18.85 -0.57
C LEU A 42 10.87 18.13 -1.92
N ALA A 43 10.87 16.79 -1.91
CA ALA A 43 10.79 15.99 -3.13
C ALA A 43 10.11 14.64 -2.89
N LEU A 44 9.39 14.16 -3.91
CA LEU A 44 8.93 12.79 -4.04
C LEU A 44 9.94 12.02 -4.90
N ILE A 45 10.42 10.90 -4.38
CA ILE A 45 11.37 10.03 -5.07
C ILE A 45 10.62 8.81 -5.63
N ASP A 46 10.82 8.53 -6.91
CA ASP A 46 10.25 7.36 -7.58
C ASP A 46 11.01 6.06 -7.24
N ILE A 47 10.52 4.95 -7.75
CA ILE A 47 11.12 3.63 -7.53
C ILE A 47 12.52 3.49 -8.15
N ASN A 48 12.91 4.36 -9.07
CA ASN A 48 14.22 4.38 -9.73
C ASN A 48 15.19 5.33 -9.02
N GLY A 49 14.75 6.05 -7.97
CA GLY A 49 15.56 7.04 -7.26
C GLY A 49 15.56 8.42 -7.92
N HIS A 50 14.70 8.67 -8.92
CA HIS A 50 14.56 9.97 -9.54
C HIS A 50 13.54 10.85 -8.81
N ILE A 51 13.70 12.16 -8.94
CA ILE A 51 12.72 13.13 -8.45
C ILE A 51 11.50 13.06 -9.37
N ALA A 52 10.37 12.61 -8.84
CA ALA A 52 9.08 12.60 -9.52
C ALA A 52 8.27 13.87 -9.28
N TRP A 53 8.60 14.61 -8.22
CA TRP A 53 8.00 15.90 -7.87
C TRP A 53 8.91 16.62 -6.89
N SER A 54 8.96 17.95 -6.94
CA SER A 54 9.64 18.75 -5.92
C SER A 54 8.95 20.09 -5.68
N ALA A 55 9.11 20.62 -4.47
CA ALA A 55 8.66 21.96 -4.14
C ALA A 55 9.64 22.66 -3.20
N GLU A 56 9.73 23.98 -3.37
CA GLU A 56 10.37 24.89 -2.45
C GLU A 56 9.28 25.74 -1.81
N SER A 57 9.28 25.79 -0.48
CA SER A 57 8.36 26.64 0.29
C SER A 57 9.13 27.56 1.23
N ASP A 58 8.55 28.71 1.52
CA ASP A 58 9.06 29.61 2.55
C ASP A 58 8.88 29.03 3.97
N GLU A 59 9.33 29.78 4.97
CA GLU A 59 9.27 29.39 6.37
C GLU A 59 7.85 29.28 6.96
N TRP A 60 6.84 29.82 6.27
CA TRP A 60 5.42 29.71 6.61
C TRP A 60 4.70 28.61 5.81
N GLY A 61 5.42 27.90 4.94
CA GLY A 61 4.88 26.81 4.13
C GLY A 61 4.24 27.26 2.82
N ASN A 62 4.37 28.54 2.43
CA ASN A 62 3.90 28.99 1.13
C ASN A 62 4.82 28.48 0.03
N VAL A 63 4.26 27.85 -1.01
CA VAL A 63 5.03 27.34 -2.15
C VAL A 63 5.59 28.52 -2.96
N LEU A 64 6.91 28.55 -3.10
CA LEU A 64 7.64 29.52 -3.91
C LEU A 64 7.89 28.96 -5.31
N ARG A 65 8.15 27.66 -5.40
CA ARG A 65 8.41 26.94 -6.65
C ARG A 65 7.93 25.51 -6.54
N GLU A 66 7.43 24.98 -7.64
CA GLU A 66 7.05 23.58 -7.77
C GLU A 66 7.53 23.07 -9.13
N ASP A 67 8.00 21.83 -9.17
CA ASP A 67 8.35 21.10 -10.39
C ASP A 67 7.69 19.74 -10.37
N ASN A 68 6.90 19.46 -11.41
CA ASN A 68 6.17 18.20 -11.59
C ASN A 68 6.36 17.73 -13.04
N PRO A 69 7.43 16.95 -13.30
CA PRO A 69 7.81 16.48 -14.63
C PRO A 69 6.72 15.72 -15.40
#